data_AF-A0A3R8APB0-F1
#
_entry.id   AF-A0A3R8APB0-F1
#
_cell.length_a   1.000
_cell.length_b   1.000
_cell.length_c   1.000
_cell.angle_alpha   90.00
_cell.angle_beta   90.00
_cell.angle_gamma   90.00
#
_symmetry.space_group_name_H-M   'P 1'
#
loop_
_entity.id
_entity.type
_entity.pdbx_description
1 polymer ?
#
loop_
_entity_poly.entity_id
_entity_poly.type
_entity_poly.pdbx_seq_one_letter_code
_entity_poly.pdbx_strand_id
1 'polypeptide(L)'
;MDKFSFLISEGFKNIFRHKLTSFATIFSVFLTLSIVGCLILGNQNTNKIIEYLRAKYKIEVFFKEGFTDDELKNAINQIGSIKGVRSTTLISKKDAEKIFKSQFGEDIFDLVGFNPLPASCVVNVEKDGIEKLEIMPIIKRLEMLPVVDEIKYQSGLISRIESYYERFSQIAILCFILSLAISIFVISNTIRLTIFSRKNLIKSFQLIGATRSFVRFPFIIEGLFHGFFGSMLSSIALYFLIDYSNTIIDDIISFKINFDPYMLSVTLIFIGIMISTIGSIRATSKYIK
;
A
#
# COMPACT_ATOMS: atom_id res chain seq x y z
N MET A 1 27.01 39.74 -3.39
CA MET A 1 25.95 38.71 -3.50
C MET A 1 26.64 37.36 -3.57
N ASP A 2 26.38 36.48 -2.61
CA ASP A 2 27.00 35.15 -2.60
C ASP A 2 26.62 34.37 -3.87
N LYS A 3 27.61 33.67 -4.43
CA LYS A 3 27.49 32.89 -5.68
C LYS A 3 26.26 31.95 -5.65
N PHE A 4 25.92 31.45 -4.46
CA PHE A 4 24.74 30.61 -4.20
C PHE A 4 23.41 31.37 -4.32
N SER A 5 23.32 32.56 -3.74
CA SER A 5 22.16 33.47 -3.85
C SER A 5 21.89 33.88 -5.30
N PHE A 6 22.95 34.14 -6.07
CA PHE A 6 22.83 34.45 -7.50
C PHE A 6 22.27 33.27 -8.30
N LEU A 7 22.75 32.05 -8.05
CA LEU A 7 22.28 30.85 -8.75
C LEU A 7 20.81 30.52 -8.44
N ILE A 8 20.36 30.73 -7.20
CA ILE A 8 18.94 30.58 -6.83
C ILE A 8 18.08 31.65 -7.52
N SER A 9 18.53 32.92 -7.49
CA SER A 9 17.82 34.03 -8.15
C SER A 9 17.67 33.80 -9.66
N GLU A 10 18.71 33.29 -10.30
CA GLU A 10 18.68 32.98 -11.73
C GLU A 10 17.75 31.80 -12.03
N GLY A 11 17.70 30.78 -11.17
CA GLY A 11 16.72 29.69 -11.26
C GLY A 11 15.27 30.19 -11.19
N PHE A 12 14.96 31.09 -10.26
CA PHE A 12 13.63 31.73 -10.18
C PHE A 12 13.32 32.56 -11.43
N LYS A 13 14.25 33.38 -11.90
CA LYS A 13 14.08 34.17 -13.13
C LYS A 13 13.86 33.28 -14.36
N ASN A 14 14.43 32.07 -14.39
CA ASN A 14 14.22 31.11 -15.47
C ASN A 14 12.77 30.64 -15.58
N ILE A 15 12.14 30.32 -14.45
CA ILE A 15 10.73 29.91 -14.38
C ILE A 15 9.83 31.03 -14.92
N PHE A 16 10.11 32.28 -14.55
CA PHE A 16 9.30 33.44 -14.97
C PHE A 16 9.51 33.86 -16.42
N ARG A 17 10.63 33.50 -17.07
CA ARG A 17 10.88 33.80 -18.50
C ARG A 17 10.23 32.79 -19.45
N HIS A 18 10.02 31.55 -19.00
CA HIS A 18 9.34 30.49 -19.77
C HIS A 18 8.16 29.90 -18.99
N LYS A 19 7.25 30.79 -18.56
CA LYS A 19 6.13 30.47 -17.66
C LYS A 19 5.31 29.26 -18.13
N LEU A 20 5.03 29.16 -19.43
CA LEU A 20 4.20 28.10 -20.00
C LEU A 20 4.85 26.71 -19.88
N THR A 21 6.13 26.55 -20.21
CA THR A 21 6.79 25.24 -20.18
C THR A 21 7.12 24.80 -18.76
N SER A 22 7.55 25.72 -17.89
CA SER A 22 7.76 25.44 -16.47
C SER A 22 6.44 25.11 -15.77
N PHE A 23 5.37 25.86 -16.04
CA PHE A 23 4.04 25.56 -15.50
C PHE A 23 3.51 24.21 -15.99
N ALA A 24 3.62 23.91 -17.29
CA ALA A 24 3.21 22.62 -17.83
C ALA A 24 3.98 21.45 -17.18
N THR A 25 5.24 21.66 -16.84
CA THR A 25 6.07 20.64 -16.18
C THR A 25 5.71 20.48 -14.72
N ILE A 26 5.52 21.58 -13.98
CA ILE A 26 5.00 21.55 -12.61
C ILE A 26 3.65 20.83 -12.57
N PHE A 27 2.76 21.13 -13.51
CA PHE A 27 1.44 20.52 -13.61
C PHE A 27 1.52 19.02 -13.96
N SER A 28 2.43 18.63 -14.86
CA SER A 28 2.66 17.21 -15.18
C SER A 28 3.23 16.43 -14.00
N VAL A 29 4.18 17.02 -13.26
CA VAL A 29 4.71 16.43 -12.02
C VAL A 29 3.62 16.33 -10.96
N PHE A 30 2.80 17.37 -10.81
CA PHE A 30 1.61 17.36 -9.95
C PHE A 30 0.70 16.17 -10.26
N LEU A 31 0.27 15.99 -11.51
CA LEU A 31 -0.62 14.89 -11.89
C LEU A 31 0.02 13.53 -11.61
N THR A 32 1.31 13.39 -11.92
CA THR A 32 2.00 12.12 -11.75
C THR A 32 2.20 11.75 -10.29
N LEU A 33 2.56 12.72 -9.45
CA LEU A 33 2.67 12.52 -8.01
C LEU A 33 1.31 12.32 -7.34
N SER A 34 0.23 12.90 -7.88
CA SER A 34 -1.12 12.64 -7.39
C SER A 34 -1.54 11.20 -7.65
N ILE A 35 -1.22 10.65 -8.83
CA ILE A 35 -1.42 9.22 -9.11
C ILE A 35 -0.60 8.36 -8.13
N VAL A 36 0.68 8.68 -7.95
CA VAL A 36 1.56 7.98 -7.01
C VAL A 36 1.01 8.04 -5.58
N GLY A 37 0.55 9.19 -5.12
CA GLY A 37 -0.04 9.37 -3.80
C GLY A 37 -1.32 8.56 -3.62
N CYS A 38 -2.21 8.53 -4.63
CA CYS A 38 -3.39 7.67 -4.64
C CYS A 38 -3.03 6.19 -4.53
N LEU A 39 -1.98 5.73 -5.22
CA LEU A 39 -1.51 4.33 -5.13
C LEU A 39 -0.98 4.00 -3.73
N ILE A 40 -0.20 4.90 -3.12
CA ILE A 40 0.32 4.73 -1.76
C ILE A 40 -0.84 4.64 -0.75
N LEU A 41 -1.77 5.60 -0.82
CA LEU A 41 -2.94 5.65 0.08
C LEU A 41 -3.85 4.45 -0.11
N GLY A 42 -4.13 4.07 -1.36
CA GLY A 42 -4.94 2.90 -1.69
C GLY A 42 -4.33 1.63 -1.12
N ASN A 43 -3.02 1.44 -1.26
CA ASN A 43 -2.32 0.28 -0.72
C ASN A 43 -2.37 0.24 0.82
N GLN A 44 -2.06 1.36 1.49
CA GLN A 44 -2.10 1.46 2.96
C GLN A 44 -3.49 1.18 3.54
N ASN A 45 -4.54 1.74 2.94
CA ASN A 45 -5.91 1.55 3.43
C ASN A 45 -6.44 0.15 3.11
N THR A 46 -6.11 -0.39 1.94
CA THR A 46 -6.52 -1.76 1.59
C THR A 46 -5.85 -2.79 2.49
N ASN A 47 -4.56 -2.62 2.82
CA ASN A 47 -3.89 -3.47 3.80
C ASN A 47 -4.61 -3.49 5.15
N LYS A 48 -5.07 -2.34 5.66
CA LYS A 48 -5.85 -2.27 6.91
C LYS A 48 -7.17 -3.04 6.82
N ILE A 49 -7.87 -2.97 5.69
CA ILE A 49 -9.12 -3.73 5.46
C ILE A 49 -8.82 -5.23 5.43
N ILE A 50 -7.78 -5.65 4.71
CA ILE A 50 -7.36 -7.05 4.66
C ILE A 50 -6.96 -7.55 6.06
N GLU A 51 -6.23 -6.75 6.84
CA GLU A 51 -5.90 -7.07 8.23
C GLU A 51 -7.15 -7.23 9.12
N TYR A 52 -8.14 -6.35 8.95
CA TYR A 52 -9.40 -6.44 9.68
C TYR A 52 -10.17 -7.73 9.34
N LEU A 53 -10.22 -8.09 8.05
CA LEU A 53 -10.81 -9.36 7.61
C LEU A 53 -10.01 -10.55 8.14
N ARG A 54 -8.67 -10.45 8.18
CA ARG A 54 -7.80 -11.49 8.72
C ARG A 54 -8.05 -11.76 10.20
N ALA A 55 -8.26 -10.71 11.00
CA ALA A 55 -8.54 -10.84 12.42
C ALA A 55 -9.85 -11.60 12.71
N LYS A 56 -10.74 -11.73 11.73
CA LYS A 56 -11.98 -12.51 11.83
C LYS A 56 -11.85 -13.94 11.30
N TYR A 57 -10.67 -14.38 10.87
CA TYR A 57 -10.47 -15.78 10.49
C TYR A 57 -10.75 -16.70 11.68
N LYS A 58 -11.80 -17.49 11.53
CA LYS A 58 -12.10 -18.63 12.40
C LYS A 58 -11.85 -19.90 11.62
N ILE A 59 -10.99 -20.76 12.16
CA ILE A 59 -10.80 -22.12 11.67
C ILE A 59 -11.57 -23.01 12.63
N GLU A 60 -12.54 -23.75 12.12
CA GLU A 60 -13.32 -24.72 12.87
C GLU A 60 -12.83 -26.12 12.52
N VAL A 61 -12.32 -26.81 13.52
CA VAL A 61 -11.78 -28.17 13.40
C VAL A 61 -12.79 -29.13 14.00
N PHE A 62 -13.40 -29.97 13.17
CA PHE A 62 -14.31 -31.03 13.61
C PHE A 62 -13.54 -32.28 13.94
N PHE A 63 -13.89 -32.91 15.06
CA PHE A 63 -13.24 -34.13 15.53
C PHE A 63 -14.05 -35.36 15.17
N LYS A 64 -13.34 -36.46 14.90
CA LYS A 64 -13.94 -37.79 14.68
C LYS A 64 -14.61 -38.30 15.95
N GLU A 65 -15.58 -39.18 15.79
CA GLU A 65 -16.21 -39.87 16.90
C GLU A 65 -15.30 -40.97 17.48
N GLY A 66 -15.49 -41.31 18.76
CA GLY A 66 -14.77 -42.40 19.43
C GLY A 66 -13.54 -42.01 20.25
N PHE A 67 -13.18 -40.72 20.28
CA PHE A 67 -12.11 -40.20 21.13
C PHE A 67 -12.63 -39.80 22.52
N THR A 68 -11.81 -40.04 23.54
CA THR A 68 -12.09 -39.66 24.93
C THR A 68 -11.88 -38.15 25.16
N ASP A 69 -12.51 -37.61 26.21
CA ASP A 69 -12.36 -36.20 26.58
C ASP A 69 -10.89 -35.80 26.83
N ASP A 70 -10.08 -36.74 27.33
CA ASP A 70 -8.65 -36.51 27.59
C ASP A 70 -7.81 -36.50 26.30
N GLU A 71 -8.15 -37.33 25.31
CA GLU A 71 -7.55 -37.30 23.97
C GLU A 71 -7.91 -36.00 23.24
N LEU A 72 -9.15 -35.54 23.34
CA LEU A 72 -9.58 -34.26 22.78
C LEU A 72 -8.86 -33.08 23.44
N LYS A 73 -8.72 -33.06 24.76
CA LYS A 73 -7.94 -32.03 25.47
C LYS A 73 -6.48 -32.00 25.03
N ASN A 74 -5.86 -33.17 24.86
CA ASN A 74 -4.49 -33.27 24.37
C ASN A 74 -4.36 -32.73 22.94
N ALA A 75 -5.29 -33.07 22.05
CA ALA A 75 -5.33 -32.52 20.69
C ALA A 75 -5.47 -30.99 20.70
N ILE A 76 -6.34 -30.44 21.55
CA ILE A 76 -6.56 -28.99 21.67
C ILE A 76 -5.31 -28.27 22.18
N ASN A 77 -4.57 -28.86 23.12
CA ASN A 77 -3.29 -28.33 23.60
C ASN A 77 -2.22 -28.34 22.50
N GLN A 78 -2.17 -29.42 21.70
CA GLN A 78 -1.27 -29.50 20.53
C GLN A 78 -1.63 -28.44 19.49
N ILE A 79 -2.93 -28.24 19.20
CA ILE A 79 -3.41 -27.20 18.29
C ILE A 79 -3.04 -25.81 18.81
N GLY A 80 -3.24 -25.54 20.10
CA GLY A 80 -2.87 -24.28 20.74
C GLY A 80 -1.36 -24.00 20.72
N SER A 81 -0.53 -25.02 20.56
CA SER A 81 0.93 -24.89 20.47
C SER A 81 1.45 -24.64 19.05
N ILE A 82 0.55 -24.64 18.04
CA ILE A 82 0.94 -24.35 16.65
C ILE A 82 1.30 -22.86 16.53
N LYS A 83 2.49 -22.56 15.99
CA LYS A 83 2.90 -21.18 15.67
C LYS A 83 1.82 -20.49 14.82
N GLY A 84 1.38 -19.31 15.26
CA GLY A 84 0.30 -18.55 14.61
C GLY A 84 -1.09 -18.87 15.14
N VAL A 85 -1.25 -19.72 16.16
CA VAL A 85 -2.55 -19.90 16.85
C VAL A 85 -2.58 -19.00 18.09
N ARG A 86 -3.61 -18.14 18.18
CA ARG A 86 -3.83 -17.23 19.32
C ARG A 86 -4.53 -17.93 20.49
N SER A 87 -5.56 -18.70 20.16
CA SER A 87 -6.42 -19.34 21.16
C SER A 87 -7.22 -20.46 20.52
N THR A 88 -7.50 -21.48 21.31
CA THR A 88 -8.40 -22.57 20.95
C THR A 88 -9.63 -22.55 21.88
N THR A 89 -10.80 -22.85 21.34
CA THR A 89 -12.04 -22.93 22.11
C THR A 89 -12.75 -24.22 21.76
N LEU A 90 -12.93 -25.10 22.73
CA LEU A 90 -13.69 -26.34 22.58
C LEU A 90 -15.18 -26.03 22.51
N ILE A 91 -15.84 -26.61 21.52
CA ILE A 91 -17.29 -26.70 21.42
C ILE A 91 -17.64 -28.18 21.64
N SER A 92 -18.18 -28.48 22.82
CA SER A 92 -18.67 -29.82 23.12
C SER A 92 -19.92 -30.15 22.30
N LYS A 93 -20.29 -31.43 22.17
CA LYS A 93 -21.54 -31.84 21.50
C LYS A 93 -22.78 -31.13 22.08
N LYS A 94 -22.80 -30.90 23.39
CA LYS A 94 -23.89 -30.18 24.09
C LYS A 94 -23.90 -28.68 23.78
N ASP A 95 -22.72 -28.08 23.60
CA ASP A 95 -22.63 -26.66 23.25
C ASP A 95 -22.96 -26.45 21.77
N ALA A 96 -22.57 -27.38 20.89
CA ALA A 96 -22.95 -27.39 19.48
C ALA A 96 -24.48 -27.41 19.31
N GLU A 97 -25.18 -28.23 20.10
CA GLU A 97 -26.64 -28.29 20.14
C GLU A 97 -27.28 -26.94 20.53
N LYS A 98 -26.77 -26.30 21.58
CA LYS A 98 -27.23 -24.96 22.00
C LYS A 98 -27.00 -23.92 20.92
N ILE A 99 -25.84 -23.95 20.27
CA ILE A 99 -25.51 -23.03 19.17
C ILE A 99 -26.48 -23.24 18.01
N PHE A 100 -26.75 -24.50 17.62
CA PHE A 100 -27.70 -24.84 16.57
C PHE A 100 -29.09 -24.29 16.89
N LYS A 101 -29.61 -24.58 18.09
CA LYS A 101 -30.92 -24.10 18.54
C LYS A 101 -31.02 -22.57 18.53
N SER A 102 -29.93 -21.87 18.90
CA SER A 102 -29.90 -20.40 18.88
C SER A 102 -29.89 -19.80 17.46
N GLN A 103 -29.30 -20.49 16.48
CA GLN A 103 -29.19 -19.99 15.10
C GLN A 103 -30.41 -20.32 14.25
N PHE A 104 -31.01 -21.49 14.47
CA PHE A 104 -32.11 -22.00 13.64
C PHE A 104 -33.47 -21.95 14.33
N GLY A 105 -33.51 -21.73 15.65
CA GLY A 105 -34.76 -21.67 16.43
C GLY A 105 -35.43 -23.03 16.67
N GLU A 106 -34.83 -24.12 16.20
CA GLU A 106 -35.34 -25.48 16.28
C GLU A 106 -34.39 -26.40 17.05
N ASP A 107 -34.93 -27.43 17.70
CA ASP A 107 -34.12 -28.43 18.38
C ASP A 107 -33.68 -29.52 17.40
N ILE A 108 -32.38 -29.86 17.40
CA ILE A 108 -31.86 -30.86 16.48
C ILE A 108 -32.38 -32.27 16.82
N PHE A 109 -32.74 -32.50 18.08
CA PHE A 109 -33.38 -33.73 18.52
C PHE A 109 -34.79 -33.90 17.94
N ASP A 110 -35.52 -32.81 17.74
CA ASP A 110 -36.86 -32.86 17.15
C ASP A 110 -36.81 -33.21 15.65
N LEU A 111 -35.70 -32.89 14.98
CA LEU A 111 -35.47 -33.17 13.56
C LEU A 111 -34.96 -34.60 13.29
N VAL A 112 -34.05 -35.10 14.13
CA VAL A 112 -33.26 -36.32 13.84
C VAL A 112 -33.35 -37.39 14.94
N GLY A 113 -33.93 -37.07 16.11
CA GLY A 113 -34.12 -38.01 17.24
C GLY A 113 -32.87 -38.30 18.08
N PHE A 114 -31.70 -37.81 17.67
CA PHE A 114 -30.44 -37.86 18.41
C PHE A 114 -29.59 -36.61 18.10
N ASN A 115 -28.45 -36.42 18.78
CA ASN A 115 -27.52 -35.32 18.50
C ASN A 115 -26.42 -35.78 17.52
N PRO A 116 -26.52 -35.47 16.21
CA PRO A 116 -25.51 -35.85 15.21
C PRO A 116 -24.30 -34.90 15.18
N LEU A 117 -24.29 -33.84 16.00
CA LEU A 117 -23.28 -32.80 15.90
C LEU A 117 -21.94 -33.30 16.47
N PRO A 118 -20.85 -33.26 15.67
CA PRO A 118 -19.52 -33.58 16.17
C PRO A 118 -19.05 -32.52 17.18
N ALA A 119 -18.12 -32.92 18.06
CA ALA A 119 -17.37 -31.93 18.84
C ALA A 119 -16.44 -31.16 17.90
N SER A 120 -16.27 -29.86 18.12
CA SER A 120 -15.38 -29.03 17.31
C SER A 120 -14.49 -28.15 18.17
N CYS A 121 -13.41 -27.65 17.58
CA CYS A 121 -12.54 -26.66 18.19
C CYS A 121 -12.45 -25.44 17.26
N VAL A 122 -12.81 -24.27 17.78
CA VAL A 122 -12.59 -23.00 17.09
C VAL A 122 -11.17 -22.53 17.40
N VAL A 123 -10.36 -22.47 16.36
CA VAL A 123 -8.98 -21.99 16.38
C VAL A 123 -8.99 -20.56 15.87
N ASN A 124 -8.67 -19.62 16.76
CA ASN A 124 -8.43 -18.23 16.38
C ASN A 124 -6.95 -18.07 16.04
N VAL A 125 -6.67 -17.53 14.86
CA VAL A 125 -5.31 -17.34 14.37
C VAL A 125 -4.74 -16.04 14.95
N GLU A 126 -3.47 -16.05 15.33
CA GLU A 126 -2.75 -14.90 15.88
C GLU A 126 -2.50 -13.85 14.81
N LYS A 127 -2.54 -12.58 15.21
CA LYS A 127 -2.15 -11.47 14.33
C LYS A 127 -0.62 -11.44 14.30
N ASP A 128 -0.01 -12.23 13.44
CA ASP A 128 1.45 -12.25 13.35
C ASP A 128 1.96 -11.04 12.54
N GLY A 129 2.04 -9.88 13.19
CA GLY A 129 2.81 -8.71 12.76
C GLY A 129 2.69 -8.28 11.29
N ILE A 130 3.80 -7.76 10.75
CA ILE A 130 3.95 -7.18 9.39
C ILE A 130 3.94 -8.27 8.30
N GLU A 131 4.03 -9.55 8.69
CA GLU A 131 4.10 -10.68 7.75
C GLU A 131 2.71 -11.18 7.33
N LYS A 132 2.65 -11.70 6.11
CA LYS A 132 1.44 -12.31 5.57
C LYS A 132 1.09 -13.53 6.41
N LEU A 133 -0.08 -13.50 7.05
CA LEU A 133 -0.60 -14.63 7.81
C LEU A 133 -0.80 -15.83 6.87
N GLU A 134 0.11 -16.80 6.92
CA GLU A 134 -0.02 -18.03 6.15
C GLU A 134 -0.87 -19.03 6.93
N ILE A 135 -2.14 -19.13 6.57
CA ILE A 135 -3.08 -20.08 7.18
C ILE A 135 -2.83 -21.52 6.68
N MET A 136 -2.28 -21.67 5.46
CA MET A 136 -2.08 -22.96 4.83
C MET A 136 -1.13 -23.90 5.62
N PRO A 137 0.01 -23.43 6.16
CA PRO A 137 0.84 -24.22 7.07
C PRO A 137 0.12 -24.69 8.34
N ILE A 138 -0.78 -23.86 8.90
CA ILE A 138 -1.59 -24.22 10.08
C ILE A 138 -2.56 -25.33 9.70
N ILE A 139 -3.30 -25.17 8.59
CA ILE A 139 -4.24 -26.18 8.10
C ILE A 139 -3.54 -27.52 7.86
N LYS A 140 -2.40 -27.52 7.17
CA LYS A 140 -1.63 -28.75 6.93
C LYS A 140 -1.23 -29.45 8.24
N ARG A 141 -0.92 -28.69 9.29
CA ARG A 141 -0.61 -29.25 10.62
C ARG A 141 -1.85 -29.83 11.30
N LEU A 142 -3.00 -29.19 11.15
CA LEU A 142 -4.28 -29.67 11.66
C LEU A 142 -4.71 -30.97 10.96
N GLU A 143 -4.55 -31.05 9.64
CA GLU A 143 -4.88 -32.24 8.83
C GLU A 143 -4.02 -33.47 9.21
N MET A 144 -2.82 -33.26 9.76
CA MET A 144 -1.95 -34.35 10.22
C MET A 144 -2.38 -34.95 11.55
N LEU A 145 -3.31 -34.32 12.29
CA LEU A 145 -3.79 -34.84 13.56
C LEU A 145 -4.81 -35.96 13.34
N PRO A 146 -4.63 -37.17 13.91
CA PRO A 146 -5.50 -38.32 13.64
C PRO A 146 -6.95 -38.11 14.12
N VAL A 147 -7.13 -37.28 15.16
CA VAL A 147 -8.40 -36.93 15.79
C VAL A 147 -9.28 -36.04 14.89
N VAL A 148 -8.69 -35.37 13.90
CA VAL A 148 -9.39 -34.43 13.02
C VAL A 148 -10.14 -35.17 11.92
N ASP A 149 -11.39 -34.79 11.71
CA ASP A 149 -12.27 -35.29 10.64
C ASP A 149 -12.35 -34.31 9.48
N GLU A 150 -12.85 -33.10 9.76
CA GLU A 150 -13.04 -32.05 8.77
C GLU A 150 -12.53 -30.71 9.33
N ILE A 151 -11.91 -29.90 8.48
CA ILE A 151 -11.51 -28.53 8.82
C ILE A 151 -12.31 -27.58 7.96
N LYS A 152 -13.21 -26.82 8.58
CA LYS A 152 -13.93 -25.72 7.92
C LYS A 152 -13.29 -24.40 8.29
N TYR A 153 -13.09 -23.57 7.29
CA TYR A 153 -12.51 -22.26 7.48
C TYR A 153 -13.13 -21.31 6.46
N GLN A 154 -13.41 -20.08 6.86
CA GLN A 154 -14.05 -19.06 6.01
C GLN A 154 -13.13 -18.52 4.90
N SER A 155 -12.08 -19.25 4.54
CA SER A 155 -11.09 -18.84 3.54
C SER A 155 -11.67 -18.64 2.16
N GLY A 156 -12.70 -19.36 1.75
CA GLY A 156 -13.15 -19.31 0.36
C GLY A 156 -13.39 -17.89 -0.13
N LEU A 157 -13.95 -17.02 0.71
CA LEU A 157 -14.15 -15.61 0.41
C LEU A 157 -12.92 -14.75 0.72
N ILE A 158 -12.33 -14.89 1.91
CA ILE A 158 -11.23 -14.03 2.34
C ILE A 158 -9.97 -14.29 1.49
N SER A 159 -9.63 -15.55 1.21
CA SER A 159 -8.52 -15.92 0.33
C SER A 159 -8.72 -15.46 -1.11
N ARG A 160 -9.96 -15.43 -1.62
CA ARG A 160 -10.27 -14.84 -2.93
C ARG A 160 -10.00 -13.33 -2.91
N ILE A 161 -10.49 -12.62 -1.89
CA ILE A 161 -10.24 -11.18 -1.71
C ILE A 161 -8.74 -10.91 -1.65
N GLU A 162 -7.98 -11.70 -0.90
CA GLU A 162 -6.52 -11.61 -0.81
C GLU A 162 -5.85 -11.86 -2.17
N SER A 163 -6.26 -12.90 -2.89
CA SER A 163 -5.69 -13.18 -4.22
C SER A 163 -5.97 -12.04 -5.21
N TYR A 164 -7.16 -11.42 -5.17
CA TYR A 164 -7.45 -10.26 -6.00
C TYR A 164 -6.62 -9.04 -5.58
N TYR A 165 -6.48 -8.84 -4.27
CA TYR A 165 -5.67 -7.77 -3.72
C TYR A 165 -4.20 -7.90 -4.14
N GLU A 166 -3.61 -9.10 -4.10
CA GLU A 166 -2.22 -9.31 -4.50
C GLU A 166 -2.00 -8.99 -5.98
N ARG A 167 -2.92 -9.43 -6.85
CA ARG A 167 -2.88 -9.09 -8.28
C ARG A 167 -3.02 -7.59 -8.50
N PHE A 168 -3.95 -6.95 -7.80
CA PHE A 168 -4.12 -5.50 -7.86
C PHE A 168 -2.88 -4.76 -7.37
N SER A 169 -2.27 -5.21 -6.26
CA SER A 169 -1.05 -4.62 -5.70
C SER A 169 0.13 -4.76 -6.66
N GLN A 170 0.28 -5.90 -7.36
CA GLN A 170 1.30 -6.06 -8.40
C GLN A 170 1.11 -5.08 -9.56
N ILE A 171 -0.13 -4.91 -10.02
CA ILE A 171 -0.46 -3.92 -11.07
C ILE A 171 -0.22 -2.50 -10.55
N ALA A 172 -0.57 -2.19 -9.30
CA ALA A 172 -0.34 -0.89 -8.68
C ALA A 172 1.15 -0.55 -8.59
N ILE A 173 2.01 -1.52 -8.25
CA ILE A 173 3.47 -1.35 -8.24
C ILE A 173 4.00 -1.07 -9.66
N LEU A 174 3.49 -1.79 -10.67
CA LEU A 174 3.86 -1.54 -12.06
C LEU A 174 3.47 -0.11 -12.49
N CYS A 175 2.23 0.31 -12.19
CA CYS A 175 1.75 1.66 -12.44
C CYS A 175 2.60 2.72 -11.72
N PHE A 176 2.96 2.47 -10.46
CA PHE A 176 3.84 3.35 -9.69
C PHE A 176 5.19 3.54 -10.40
N ILE A 177 5.87 2.45 -10.78
CA ILE A 177 7.17 2.51 -11.46
C ILE A 177 7.04 3.25 -12.80
N LEU A 178 6.00 2.96 -13.58
CA LEU A 178 5.74 3.62 -14.86
C LEU A 178 5.50 5.12 -14.68
N SER A 179 4.72 5.53 -13.68
CA SER A 179 4.49 6.93 -13.34
C SER A 179 5.80 7.66 -13.02
N LEU A 180 6.69 7.04 -12.22
CA LEU A 180 8.01 7.62 -11.96
C LEU A 180 8.83 7.77 -13.24
N ALA A 181 8.85 6.75 -14.10
CA ALA A 181 9.57 6.78 -15.37
C ALA A 181 9.05 7.88 -16.32
N ILE A 182 7.72 8.03 -16.42
CA ILE A 182 7.07 9.09 -17.20
C ILE A 182 7.47 10.47 -16.66
N SER A 183 7.45 10.67 -15.33
CA SER A 183 7.90 11.93 -14.72
C SER A 183 9.34 12.27 -15.07
N ILE A 184 10.26 11.31 -14.95
CA ILE A 184 11.67 11.48 -15.32
C ILE A 184 11.78 11.89 -16.80
N PHE A 185 11.03 11.22 -17.68
CA PHE A 185 11.04 11.50 -19.12
C PHE A 185 10.53 12.90 -19.45
N VAL A 186 9.40 13.32 -18.87
CA VAL A 186 8.82 14.66 -19.07
C VAL A 186 9.80 15.73 -18.61
N ILE A 187 10.34 15.61 -17.39
CA ILE A 187 11.31 16.56 -16.83
C ILE A 187 12.57 16.63 -17.69
N SER A 188 13.10 15.48 -18.13
CA SER A 188 14.25 15.44 -19.03
C SER A 188 13.98 16.16 -20.35
N ASN A 189 12.77 16.03 -20.90
CA ASN A 189 12.42 16.67 -22.15
C ASN A 189 12.23 18.19 -21.98
N THR A 190 11.61 18.62 -20.89
CA THR A 190 11.50 20.05 -20.56
C THR A 190 12.88 20.68 -20.45
N ILE A 191 13.79 20.07 -19.70
CA ILE A 191 15.15 20.61 -19.50
C ILE A 191 15.93 20.61 -20.81
N ARG A 192 15.75 19.61 -21.67
CA ARG A 192 16.32 19.62 -23.03
C ARG A 192 15.85 20.84 -23.82
N LEU A 193 14.57 21.17 -23.78
CA LEU A 193 14.02 22.36 -24.44
C LEU A 193 14.59 23.65 -23.84
N THR A 194 14.71 23.74 -22.51
CA THR A 194 15.34 24.88 -21.82
C THR A 194 16.82 25.03 -22.19
N ILE A 195 17.57 23.92 -22.33
CA ILE A 195 18.96 23.94 -22.79
C ILE A 195 19.04 24.46 -24.22
N PHE A 196 18.16 23.99 -25.11
CA PHE A 196 18.15 24.40 -26.51
C PHE A 196 17.84 25.89 -26.68
N SER A 197 16.89 26.43 -25.91
CA SER A 197 16.59 27.88 -25.94
C SER A 197 17.75 28.74 -25.42
N ARG A 198 18.62 28.18 -24.58
CA ARG A 198 19.77 28.86 -23.95
C ARG A 198 21.13 28.52 -24.57
N LYS A 199 21.15 27.88 -25.74
CA LYS A 199 22.39 27.42 -26.38
C LYS A 199 23.46 28.52 -26.52
N ASN A 200 23.04 29.76 -26.81
CA ASN A 200 23.96 30.88 -27.02
C ASN A 200 24.64 31.30 -25.70
N LEU A 201 23.88 31.37 -24.60
CA LEU A 201 24.40 31.71 -23.28
C LEU A 201 25.33 30.62 -22.74
N ILE A 202 24.95 29.35 -22.95
CA ILE A 202 25.82 28.20 -22.64
C ILE A 202 27.15 28.30 -23.40
N LYS A 203 27.10 28.63 -24.70
CA LYS A 203 28.31 28.80 -25.53
C LYS A 203 29.19 29.93 -25.01
N SER A 204 28.61 31.06 -24.61
CA SER A 204 29.36 32.16 -24.00
C SER A 204 30.06 31.74 -22.70
N PHE A 205 29.40 30.99 -21.82
CA PHE A 205 30.04 30.47 -20.60
C PHE A 205 31.16 29.47 -20.89
N GLN A 206 30.99 28.63 -21.92
CA GLN A 206 32.03 27.69 -22.34
C GLN A 206 33.27 28.41 -22.90
N LEU A 207 33.09 29.54 -23.59
CA LEU A 207 34.19 30.34 -24.15
C LEU A 207 35.07 31.02 -23.08
N ILE A 208 34.51 31.35 -21.92
CA ILE A 208 35.26 31.91 -20.78
C ILE A 208 35.79 30.85 -19.81
N GLY A 209 35.75 29.57 -20.19
CA GLY A 209 36.31 28.47 -19.40
C GLY A 209 35.44 27.99 -18.23
N ALA A 210 34.12 28.22 -18.25
CA ALA A 210 33.25 27.75 -17.18
C ALA A 210 33.25 26.21 -17.06
N THR A 211 33.28 25.70 -15.83
CA THR A 211 33.23 24.24 -15.58
C THR A 211 31.88 23.67 -16.00
N ARG A 212 31.85 22.40 -16.45
CA ARG A 212 30.60 21.70 -16.81
C ARG A 212 29.58 21.74 -15.68
N SER A 213 30.01 21.58 -14.43
CA SER A 213 29.13 21.66 -13.26
C SER A 213 28.50 23.05 -13.09
N PHE A 214 29.24 24.14 -13.37
CA PHE A 214 28.70 25.50 -13.32
C PHE A 214 27.59 25.71 -14.35
N VAL A 215 27.75 25.17 -15.57
CA VAL A 215 26.73 25.26 -16.62
C VAL A 215 25.50 24.39 -16.32
N ARG A 216 25.69 23.23 -15.66
CA ARG A 216 24.61 22.28 -15.32
C ARG A 216 23.77 22.70 -14.13
N PHE A 217 24.37 23.36 -13.14
CA PHE A 217 23.74 23.67 -11.86
C PHE A 217 22.40 24.43 -11.98
N PRO A 218 22.25 25.48 -12.81
CA PRO A 218 20.99 26.20 -12.95
C PRO A 218 19.83 25.32 -13.40
N PHE A 219 20.09 24.32 -14.27
CA PHE A 219 19.07 23.40 -14.76
C PHE A 219 18.67 22.35 -13.71
N ILE A 220 19.59 21.95 -12.85
CA ILE A 220 19.28 21.04 -11.72
C ILE A 220 18.40 21.77 -10.69
N ILE A 221 18.72 23.04 -10.40
CA ILE A 221 17.90 23.89 -9.53
C ILE A 221 16.49 24.08 -10.11
N GLU A 222 16.38 24.32 -11.43
CA GLU A 222 15.08 24.42 -12.11
C GLU A 222 14.24 23.14 -11.96
N GLY A 223 14.87 21.98 -12.12
CA GLY A 223 14.21 20.69 -11.87
C GLY A 223 13.79 20.50 -10.41
N LEU A 224 14.63 20.88 -9.45
CA LEU A 224 14.28 20.85 -8.03
C LEU A 224 13.03 21.67 -7.74
N PHE A 225 12.91 22.86 -8.34
CA PHE A 225 11.70 23.68 -8.22
C PHE A 225 10.48 23.00 -8.83
N HIS A 226 10.60 22.39 -10.02
CA HIS A 226 9.50 21.64 -10.62
C HIS A 226 9.02 20.49 -9.71
N GLY A 227 9.96 19.74 -9.11
CA GLY A 227 9.67 18.68 -8.16
C GLY A 227 9.01 19.17 -6.87
N PHE A 228 9.55 20.24 -6.29
CA PHE A 228 9.04 20.83 -5.05
C PHE A 228 7.62 21.39 -5.23
N PHE A 229 7.39 22.24 -6.23
CA PHE A 229 6.07 22.82 -6.45
C PHE A 229 5.04 21.78 -6.93
N GLY A 230 5.45 20.83 -7.78
CA GLY A 230 4.58 19.75 -8.22
C GLY A 230 4.14 18.83 -7.07
N SER A 231 5.07 18.44 -6.19
CA SER A 231 4.77 17.62 -5.01
C SER A 231 3.95 18.36 -3.97
N MET A 232 4.20 19.66 -3.76
CA MET A 232 3.42 20.49 -2.84
C MET A 232 1.97 20.62 -3.32
N LEU A 233 1.75 20.91 -4.60
CA LEU A 233 0.40 20.95 -5.19
C LEU A 233 -0.30 19.59 -5.08
N SER A 234 0.43 18.50 -5.32
CA SER A 234 -0.13 17.15 -5.22
C SER A 234 -0.55 16.81 -3.79
N SER A 235 0.27 17.16 -2.81
CA SER A 235 -0.01 16.94 -1.39
C SER A 235 -1.25 17.70 -0.94
N ILE A 236 -1.38 18.97 -1.34
CA ILE A 236 -2.56 19.80 -1.04
C ILE A 236 -3.82 19.20 -1.70
N ALA A 237 -3.73 18.84 -2.98
CA ALA A 237 -4.86 18.25 -3.70
C ALA A 237 -5.32 16.94 -3.07
N LEU A 238 -4.38 16.06 -2.69
CA LEU A 238 -4.69 14.80 -2.03
C LEU A 238 -5.30 15.01 -0.64
N TYR A 239 -4.81 15.99 0.13
CA TYR A 239 -5.41 16.34 1.41
C TYR A 239 -6.91 16.66 1.25
N PHE A 240 -7.26 17.59 0.35
CA PHE A 240 -8.65 17.95 0.09
C PHE A 240 -9.47 16.78 -0.48
N LEU A 241 -8.87 15.97 -1.36
CA LEU A 241 -9.54 14.82 -1.95
C LEU A 241 -9.91 13.79 -0.88
N ILE A 242 -9.02 13.53 0.08
CA ILE A 242 -9.28 12.57 1.16
C ILE A 242 -10.27 13.14 2.16
N ASP A 243 -10.15 14.41 2.54
CA ASP A 243 -11.09 15.08 3.44
C ASP A 243 -12.52 15.03 2.89
N TYR A 244 -12.68 15.35 1.61
CA TYR A 244 -13.95 15.24 0.91
C TYR A 244 -14.44 13.79 0.82
N SER A 245 -13.54 12.84 0.51
CA SER A 245 -13.88 11.42 0.45
C SER A 245 -14.34 10.88 1.80
N ASN A 246 -13.68 11.28 2.89
CA ASN A 246 -14.05 10.88 4.25
C ASN A 246 -15.43 11.39 4.63
N THR A 247 -15.79 12.61 4.23
CA THR A 247 -17.14 13.15 4.45
C THR A 247 -18.20 12.26 3.79
N ILE A 248 -17.98 11.83 2.55
CA ILE A 248 -18.93 10.96 1.82
C ILE A 248 -18.97 9.54 2.39
N ILE A 249 -17.81 8.96 2.72
CA ILE A 249 -17.73 7.55 3.14
C ILE A 249 -18.27 7.37 4.57
N ASP A 250 -18.05 8.34 5.47
CA ASP A 250 -18.55 8.29 6.85
C ASP A 250 -20.09 8.18 6.88
N ASP A 251 -20.76 8.91 5.98
CA ASP A 251 -22.23 8.91 5.84
C ASP A 251 -22.80 7.55 5.36
N ILE A 252 -22.00 6.71 4.68
CA ILE A 252 -22.47 5.46 4.05
C ILE A 252 -22.07 4.22 4.84
N ILE A 253 -20.80 4.13 5.29
CA ILE A 253 -20.21 2.89 5.81
C ILE A 253 -19.56 3.08 7.19
N SER A 254 -19.59 4.29 7.76
CA SER A 254 -18.89 4.65 9.02
C SER A 254 -17.42 4.20 9.01
N PHE A 255 -16.79 4.26 7.84
CA PHE A 255 -15.40 3.88 7.61
C PHE A 255 -14.59 5.13 7.23
N LYS A 256 -13.44 5.34 7.86
CA LYS A 256 -12.56 6.47 7.56
C LYS A 256 -11.27 6.01 6.91
N ILE A 257 -10.90 6.68 5.82
CA ILE A 257 -9.57 6.60 5.23
C ILE A 257 -8.62 7.24 6.22
N ASN A 258 -7.86 6.41 6.92
CA ASN A 258 -6.93 6.86 7.94
C ASN A 258 -5.55 7.10 7.31
N PHE A 259 -5.15 8.37 7.23
CA PHE A 259 -3.87 8.82 6.72
C PHE A 259 -3.26 9.88 7.62
N ASP A 260 -1.93 9.94 7.65
CA ASP A 260 -1.19 11.06 8.24
C ASP A 260 -0.84 12.06 7.12
N PRO A 261 -1.46 13.26 7.09
CA PRO A 261 -1.20 14.28 6.08
C PRO A 261 0.28 14.69 6.02
N TYR A 262 0.95 14.76 7.17
CA TYR A 262 2.34 15.18 7.26
C TYR A 262 3.26 14.12 6.66
N MET A 263 3.06 12.85 7.02
CA MET A 263 3.85 11.74 6.48
C MET A 263 3.67 11.61 4.96
N LEU A 264 2.45 11.75 4.46
CA LEU A 264 2.18 11.72 3.01
C LEU A 264 2.89 12.87 2.29
N SER A 265 2.76 14.08 2.81
CA SER A 265 3.36 15.28 2.20
C SER A 265 4.89 15.17 2.14
N VAL A 266 5.52 14.75 3.24
CA VAL A 266 6.98 14.53 3.29
C VAL A 266 7.41 13.46 2.29
N THR A 267 6.67 12.36 2.19
CA THR A 267 6.96 11.26 1.25
C THR A 267 6.87 11.75 -0.21
N LEU A 268 5.81 12.48 -0.57
CA LEU A 268 5.62 12.99 -1.93
C LEU A 268 6.64 14.07 -2.30
N ILE A 269 7.00 14.95 -1.35
CA ILE A 269 8.05 15.95 -1.56
C ILE A 269 9.40 15.28 -1.78
N PHE A 270 9.73 14.29 -0.96
CA PHE A 270 10.97 13.52 -1.11
C PHE A 270 11.04 12.83 -2.48
N ILE A 271 9.98 12.12 -2.86
CA ILE A 271 9.87 11.45 -4.16
C ILE A 271 9.96 12.47 -5.31
N GLY A 272 9.23 13.59 -5.21
CA GLY A 272 9.21 14.64 -6.23
C GLY A 272 10.59 15.28 -6.45
N ILE A 273 11.32 15.57 -5.36
CA ILE A 273 12.70 16.08 -5.41
C ILE A 273 13.63 15.05 -6.05
N MET A 274 13.52 13.77 -5.66
CA MET A 274 14.36 12.69 -6.20
C MET A 274 14.17 12.50 -7.70
N ILE A 275 12.93 12.31 -8.16
CA ILE A 275 12.61 12.14 -9.58
C ILE A 275 13.09 13.33 -10.39
N SER A 276 12.84 14.55 -9.90
CA SER A 276 13.17 15.77 -10.64
C SER A 276 14.67 15.99 -10.74
N THR A 277 15.41 15.67 -9.68
CA THR A 277 16.87 15.69 -9.70
C THR A 277 17.42 14.68 -10.71
N ILE A 278 16.92 13.45 -10.70
CA ILE A 278 17.32 12.39 -11.65
C ILE A 278 17.01 12.80 -13.09
N GLY A 279 15.81 13.31 -13.36
CA GLY A 279 15.40 13.79 -14.68
C GLY A 279 16.28 14.93 -15.19
N SER A 280 16.69 15.84 -14.30
CA SER A 280 17.55 16.98 -14.62
C SER A 280 18.99 16.58 -14.90
N ILE A 281 19.55 15.69 -14.08
CA ILE A 281 20.90 15.16 -14.29
C ILE A 281 20.97 14.37 -15.60
N ARG A 282 19.95 13.55 -15.90
CA ARG A 282 19.88 12.77 -17.13
C ARG A 282 19.85 13.67 -18.38
N ALA A 283 19.08 14.76 -18.36
CA ALA A 283 19.05 15.70 -19.48
C ALA A 283 20.38 16.46 -19.62
N THR A 284 20.87 17.05 -18.54
CA THR A 284 22.09 17.87 -18.58
C THR A 284 23.34 17.07 -18.94
N SER A 285 23.46 15.82 -18.50
CA SER A 285 24.58 14.94 -18.87
C SER A 285 24.60 14.57 -20.36
N LYS A 286 23.42 14.43 -20.98
CA LYS A 286 23.28 14.09 -22.39
C LYS A 286 23.51 15.28 -23.32
N TYR A 287 23.06 16.47 -22.94
CA TYR A 287 23.02 17.64 -23.84
C TYR A 287 24.08 18.70 -23.56
N ILE A 288 24.73 18.69 -22.39
CA ILE A 288 25.84 19.60 -22.05
C ILE A 288 27.13 18.76 -22.00
N LYS A 289 27.84 18.74 -23.13
CA LYS A 289 29.18 18.17 -23.28
C LYS A 289 30.24 19.24 -23.03
#